data_AF-A0A4Y2MEI1-F1
#
_entry.id   AF-A0A4Y2MEI1-F1
#
_cell.length_a   1.000
_cell.length_b   1.000
_cell.length_c   1.000
_cell.angle_alpha   90.00
_cell.angle_beta   90.00
_cell.angle_gamma   90.00
#
_symmetry.space_group_name_H-M   'P 1'
#
loop_
_entity.id
_entity.type
_entity.pdbx_description
1 polymer ?
#
loop_
_entity_poly.entity_id
_entity_poly.type
_entity_poly.pdbx_seq_one_letter_code
_entity_poly.pdbx_strand_id
1 'polypeptide(L)'
;MCEDEFIKEAPELKQLSILKSQISDKFERLETCQAEITNLILKVEDDEQAYEEDFLSSEKYRDKYIELCSEIKQMCLKDSSTQDFSEKRKFKLPKIELKKFDGDSKDYLTFWSQFRKIHEDASIPIEDKFQYLLQAVVPKSKAAPVVESFPATADNYQ
;
A
#
# COMPACT_ATOMS: atom_id res chain seq x y z
N MET A 1 1.66 32.73 23.35
CA MET A 1 0.67 31.66 23.49
C MET A 1 0.48 31.05 22.12
N CYS A 2 0.98 29.83 21.92
CA CYS A 2 0.63 28.87 20.86
C CYS A 2 1.74 27.82 20.80
N GLU A 3 1.92 27.06 21.88
CA GLU A 3 2.76 25.86 21.90
C GLU A 3 2.04 24.84 22.78
N ASP A 4 0.90 24.30 22.32
CA ASP A 4 0.23 23.25 23.10
C ASP A 4 -0.65 22.29 22.28
N GLU A 5 -0.32 22.06 21.00
CA GLU A 5 -1.16 21.20 20.14
C GLU A 5 -0.40 20.13 19.35
N PHE A 6 0.89 19.89 19.64
CA PHE A 6 1.71 18.96 18.85
C PHE A 6 2.16 17.67 19.59
N ILE A 7 1.61 17.36 20.77
CA ILE A 7 2.03 16.17 21.55
C ILE A 7 0.84 15.20 21.84
N LYS A 8 -0.39 15.52 21.40
CA LYS A 8 -1.58 14.72 21.73
C LYS A 8 -1.82 13.48 20.85
N GLU A 9 -1.32 13.44 19.61
CA GLU A 9 -1.62 12.35 18.66
C GLU A 9 -0.90 11.02 18.95
N ALA A 10 0.35 11.07 19.42
CA ALA A 10 1.13 9.86 19.73
C ALA A 10 0.59 9.00 20.89
N PRO A 11 0.07 9.57 22.00
CA PRO A 11 -0.52 8.78 23.09
C PRO A 11 -1.87 8.14 22.72
N GLU A 12 -2.68 8.77 21.86
CA GLU A 12 -4.00 8.28 21.46
C GLU A 12 -3.90 7.01 20.58
N LEU A 13 -2.95 6.96 19.63
CA LEU A 13 -2.69 5.76 18.84
C LEU A 13 -2.20 4.57 19.69
N LYS A 14 -1.38 4.84 20.71
CA LYS A 14 -0.93 3.79 21.65
C LYS A 14 -2.11 3.27 22.47
N GLN A 15 -2.99 4.14 22.94
CA GLN A 15 -4.21 3.73 23.65
C GLN A 15 -5.14 2.92 22.75
N LEU A 16 -5.35 3.35 21.50
CA LEU A 16 -6.18 2.61 20.53
C LEU A 16 -5.63 1.20 20.26
N SER A 17 -4.32 1.06 20.14
CA SER A 17 -3.65 -0.25 19.99
C SER A 17 -3.87 -1.15 21.22
N ILE A 18 -3.77 -0.59 22.42
CA ILE A 18 -4.04 -1.33 23.67
C ILE A 18 -5.50 -1.78 23.72
N LEU A 19 -6.45 -0.88 23.45
CA LEU A 19 -7.89 -1.21 23.42
C LEU A 19 -8.21 -2.29 22.37
N LYS A 20 -7.58 -2.21 21.20
CA LYS A 20 -7.69 -3.24 20.14
C LYS A 20 -7.21 -4.61 20.64
N SER A 21 -6.08 -4.66 21.34
CA SER A 21 -5.59 -5.90 21.92
C SER A 21 -6.56 -6.46 22.98
N GLN A 22 -7.12 -5.59 23.81
CA GLN A 22 -8.06 -5.99 24.86
C GLN A 22 -9.38 -6.53 24.30
N ILE A 23 -9.92 -5.92 23.24
CA ILE A 23 -11.16 -6.39 22.64
C ILE A 23 -10.97 -7.71 21.90
N SER A 24 -9.82 -7.92 21.26
CA SER A 24 -9.47 -9.21 20.63
C SER A 24 -9.42 -10.33 21.66
N ASP A 25 -8.69 -10.12 22.78
CA ASP A 25 -8.62 -11.10 23.88
C ASP A 25 -10.00 -11.44 24.45
N LYS A 26 -10.83 -10.42 24.69
CA LYS A 26 -12.20 -10.63 25.18
C LYS A 26 -13.07 -11.41 24.19
N PHE A 27 -12.91 -11.15 22.89
CA PHE A 27 -13.65 -11.85 21.86
C PHE A 27 -13.24 -13.32 21.75
N GLU A 28 -11.94 -13.62 21.78
CA GLU A 28 -11.44 -15.02 21.78
C GLU A 28 -11.95 -15.82 22.98
N ARG A 29 -11.99 -15.19 24.16
CA ARG A 29 -12.58 -15.79 25.36
C ARG A 29 -14.07 -16.01 25.21
N LEU A 30 -14.79 -15.06 24.59
CA LEU A 30 -16.21 -15.19 24.31
C LEU A 30 -16.49 -16.33 23.33
N GLU A 31 -15.69 -16.48 22.26
CA GLU A 31 -15.80 -17.61 21.32
C GLU A 31 -15.57 -18.96 22.02
N THR A 32 -14.63 -19.01 22.96
CA THR A 32 -14.39 -20.21 23.77
C THR A 32 -15.62 -20.55 24.63
N CYS A 33 -16.17 -19.57 25.35
CA CYS A 33 -17.39 -19.76 26.13
C CYS A 33 -18.59 -20.14 25.25
N GLN A 34 -18.72 -19.55 24.06
CA GLN A 34 -19.79 -19.87 23.12
C GLN A 34 -19.71 -21.32 22.67
N ALA A 35 -18.50 -21.81 22.33
CA ALA A 35 -18.31 -23.20 21.95
C ALA A 35 -18.69 -24.17 23.08
N GLU A 36 -18.41 -23.82 24.34
CA GLU A 36 -18.84 -24.61 25.51
C GLU A 36 -20.37 -24.63 25.66
N ILE A 37 -21.03 -23.48 25.52
CA ILE A 37 -22.49 -23.36 25.59
C ILE A 37 -23.15 -24.18 24.48
N THR A 38 -22.71 -24.01 23.24
CA THR A 38 -23.24 -24.77 22.11
C THR A 38 -23.05 -26.28 22.32
N ASN A 39 -21.91 -26.72 22.85
CA ASN A 39 -21.70 -28.14 23.20
C ASN A 39 -22.61 -28.64 24.32
N LEU A 40 -23.04 -27.79 25.25
CA LEU A 40 -24.00 -28.15 26.29
C LEU A 40 -25.43 -28.25 25.72
N ILE A 41 -25.83 -27.31 24.86
CA ILE A 41 -27.14 -27.34 24.19
C ILE A 41 -27.28 -28.58 23.32
N LEU A 42 -26.23 -28.93 22.56
CA LEU A 42 -26.22 -30.15 21.73
C LEU A 42 -26.35 -31.46 22.54
N LYS A 43 -26.12 -31.44 23.86
CA LYS A 43 -26.32 -32.60 24.74
C LYS A 43 -27.74 -32.70 25.28
N VAL A 44 -28.56 -31.66 25.13
CA VAL A 44 -29.97 -31.67 25.51
C VAL A 44 -30.76 -32.18 24.32
N GLU A 45 -31.50 -33.28 24.50
CA GLU A 45 -32.38 -33.82 23.46
C GLU A 45 -33.59 -32.91 23.23
N ASP A 46 -33.96 -32.71 21.96
CA ASP A 46 -35.19 -32.01 21.51
C ASP A 46 -35.30 -30.51 21.87
N ASP A 47 -34.16 -29.81 21.98
CA ASP A 47 -34.10 -28.36 22.24
C ASP A 47 -33.52 -27.57 21.05
N GLU A 48 -34.06 -27.82 19.85
CA GLU A 48 -33.67 -27.13 18.62
C GLU A 48 -33.90 -25.61 18.71
N GLN A 49 -34.96 -25.22 19.42
CA GLN A 49 -35.27 -23.81 19.64
C GLN A 49 -34.20 -23.11 20.48
N ALA A 50 -33.69 -23.71 21.57
CA ALA A 50 -32.62 -23.08 22.35
C ALA A 50 -31.31 -22.97 21.55
N TYR A 51 -31.02 -23.96 20.68
CA TYR A 51 -29.86 -23.87 19.78
C TYR A 51 -30.00 -22.70 18.80
N GLU A 52 -31.15 -22.56 18.16
CA GLU A 52 -31.36 -21.49 17.18
C GLU A 52 -31.35 -20.10 17.84
N GLU A 53 -31.94 -19.95 19.02
CA GLU A 53 -31.89 -18.71 19.79
C GLU A 53 -30.46 -18.35 20.24
N ASP A 54 -29.69 -19.33 20.74
CA ASP A 54 -28.27 -19.15 21.10
C ASP A 54 -27.42 -18.75 19.89
N PHE A 55 -27.58 -19.47 18.77
CA PHE A 55 -26.86 -19.20 17.52
C PHE A 55 -27.11 -17.78 17.02
N LEU A 56 -28.38 -17.37 16.91
CA LEU A 56 -28.76 -16.03 16.46
C LEU A 56 -28.29 -14.94 17.44
N SER A 57 -28.28 -15.22 18.74
CA SER A 57 -27.75 -14.31 19.75
C SER A 57 -26.25 -14.13 19.56
N SER A 58 -25.51 -15.22 19.40
CA SER A 58 -24.06 -15.22 19.19
C SER A 58 -23.65 -14.48 17.91
N GLU A 59 -24.37 -14.72 16.81
CA GLU A 59 -24.12 -14.08 15.53
C GLU A 59 -24.21 -12.54 15.63
N LYS A 60 -25.20 -12.02 16.38
CA LYS A 60 -25.32 -10.56 16.64
C LYS A 60 -24.10 -9.98 17.36
N TYR A 61 -23.46 -10.73 18.26
CA TYR A 61 -22.25 -10.26 18.94
C TYR A 61 -21.03 -10.30 18.01
N ARG A 62 -20.95 -11.33 17.16
CA ARG A 62 -19.91 -11.47 16.15
C ARG A 62 -19.97 -10.34 15.12
N ASP A 63 -21.15 -9.99 14.65
CA ASP A 63 -21.35 -8.87 13.72
C ASP A 63 -20.89 -7.54 14.33
N LYS A 64 -21.26 -7.26 15.58
CA LYS A 64 -20.79 -6.06 16.31
C LYS A 64 -19.28 -6.02 16.46
N TYR A 65 -18.65 -7.16 16.73
CA TYR A 65 -17.19 -7.23 16.83
C TYR A 65 -16.51 -6.95 15.49
N ILE A 66 -17.04 -7.49 14.39
CA ILE A 66 -16.55 -7.25 13.03
C ILE A 66 -16.69 -5.78 12.66
N GLU A 67 -17.85 -5.18 12.93
CA GLU A 67 -18.12 -3.75 12.70
C GLU A 67 -17.09 -2.88 13.44
N LEU A 68 -16.91 -3.12 14.74
CA LEU A 68 -15.96 -2.36 15.55
C LEU A 68 -14.50 -2.57 15.10
N CYS A 69 -14.11 -3.79 14.71
CA CYS A 69 -12.79 -4.05 14.13
C CYS A 69 -12.57 -3.28 12.82
N SER A 70 -13.61 -3.18 12.00
CA SER A 70 -13.58 -2.40 10.77
C SER A 70 -13.41 -0.91 11.06
N GLU A 71 -14.17 -0.37 12.02
CA GLU A 71 -14.04 1.03 12.45
C GLU A 71 -12.64 1.35 13.00
N ILE A 72 -12.09 0.50 13.87
CA ILE A 72 -10.72 0.65 14.38
C ILE A 72 -9.71 0.64 13.24
N LYS A 73 -9.86 -0.26 12.27
CA LYS A 73 -8.97 -0.32 11.09
C LYS A 73 -9.06 0.95 10.25
N GLN A 74 -10.27 1.48 10.05
CA GLN A 74 -10.47 2.73 9.32
C GLN A 74 -9.90 3.93 10.08
N MET A 75 -9.99 3.98 11.40
CA MET A 75 -9.37 5.03 12.21
C MET A 75 -7.85 4.99 12.12
N CYS A 76 -7.23 3.81 12.25
CA CYS A 76 -5.78 3.67 12.05
C CYS A 76 -5.33 4.13 10.65
N LEU A 77 -6.12 3.86 9.61
CA LEU A 77 -5.83 4.30 8.24
C LEU A 77 -6.05 5.80 8.03
N LYS A 78 -7.08 6.38 8.66
CA LYS A 78 -7.38 7.81 8.61
C LYS A 78 -6.36 8.65 9.37
N ASP A 79 -5.82 8.17 10.48
CA ASP A 79 -4.71 8.82 11.18
C ASP A 79 -3.39 8.70 10.39
N SER A 80 -3.28 7.70 9.50
CA SER A 80 -2.21 7.71 8.47
C SER A 80 -2.52 8.68 7.31
N SER A 81 -3.77 9.13 7.18
CA SER A 81 -4.27 9.98 6.10
C SER A 81 -4.49 11.45 6.51
N THR A 82 -4.38 11.80 7.80
CA THR A 82 -4.26 13.18 8.30
C THR A 82 -2.81 13.61 8.53
N GLN A 83 -1.84 12.74 8.25
CA GLN A 83 -0.67 13.21 7.51
C GLN A 83 -0.97 13.09 6.03
N ASP A 84 -1.70 14.09 5.54
CA ASP A 84 -1.53 14.53 4.17
C ASP A 84 -0.06 14.98 4.01
N PHE A 85 0.86 14.02 3.92
CA PHE A 85 2.20 14.23 3.40
C PHE A 85 2.16 14.58 1.91
N SER A 86 0.99 14.88 1.31
CA SER A 86 0.95 15.70 0.09
C SER A 86 1.30 17.17 0.38
N GLU A 87 1.39 17.58 1.65
CA GLU A 87 2.39 18.56 2.07
C GLU A 87 3.78 17.91 2.19
N LYS A 88 4.33 17.58 1.02
CA LYS A 88 5.60 18.16 0.61
C LYS A 88 6.64 18.27 1.74
N ARG A 89 7.20 17.13 2.16
CA ARG A 89 8.66 17.07 2.09
C ARG A 89 9.03 17.22 0.62
N LYS A 90 8.98 18.46 0.13
CA LYS A 90 9.75 18.93 -1.01
C LYS A 90 11.21 18.84 -0.58
N PHE A 91 11.69 17.63 -0.36
CA PHE A 91 13.04 17.35 -0.78
C PHE A 91 13.01 17.76 -2.24
N LYS A 92 13.65 18.89 -2.55
CA LYS A 92 14.11 19.13 -3.90
C LYS A 92 15.16 18.05 -4.11
N LEU A 93 14.70 16.82 -4.40
CA LEU A 93 15.56 15.79 -4.89
C LEU A 93 16.20 16.40 -6.13
N PRO A 94 17.54 16.33 -6.26
CA PRO A 94 18.18 16.67 -7.51
C PRO A 94 17.38 16.00 -8.62
N LYS A 95 17.07 16.74 -9.68
CA LYS A 95 16.41 16.15 -10.85
C LYS A 95 17.23 14.93 -11.23
N ILE A 96 16.61 13.75 -11.22
CA ILE A 96 17.28 12.52 -11.58
C ILE A 96 17.58 12.65 -13.07
N GLU A 97 18.84 12.90 -13.40
CA GLU A 97 19.29 12.97 -14.78
C GLU A 97 19.51 11.55 -15.30
N LEU A 98 19.00 11.28 -16.50
CA LEU A 98 19.27 10.02 -17.18
C LEU A 98 20.78 9.90 -17.45
N LYS A 99 21.38 8.77 -17.04
CA LYS A 99 22.77 8.49 -17.35
C LYS A 99 22.96 8.51 -18.87
N LYS A 100 23.93 9.31 -19.31
CA LYS A 100 24.29 9.42 -20.72
C LYS A 100 24.99 8.16 -21.19
N PHE A 101 24.66 7.72 -22.40
CA PHE A 101 25.22 6.55 -23.06
C PHE A 101 25.88 6.93 -24.39
N ASP A 102 27.14 6.56 -24.56
CA ASP A 102 27.95 6.87 -25.73
C ASP A 102 28.13 5.69 -26.69
N GLY A 103 27.57 4.53 -26.35
CA GLY A 103 27.73 3.29 -27.11
C GLY A 103 28.84 2.36 -26.61
N ASP A 104 29.50 2.63 -25.47
CA ASP A 104 30.42 1.65 -24.88
C ASP A 104 29.68 0.48 -24.22
N SER A 105 29.96 -0.73 -24.70
CA SER A 105 29.49 -1.99 -24.13
C SER A 105 29.68 -2.12 -22.61
N LYS A 106 30.74 -1.53 -22.03
CA LYS A 106 31.02 -1.57 -20.59
C LYS A 106 29.99 -0.81 -19.77
N ASP A 107 29.47 0.29 -20.32
CA ASP A 107 28.47 1.12 -19.66
C ASP A 107 27.03 0.69 -19.95
N TYR A 108 26.83 -0.23 -20.91
CA TYR A 108 25.50 -0.67 -21.34
C TYR A 108 24.66 -1.22 -20.17
N LEU A 109 25.20 -2.10 -19.34
CA LEU A 109 24.44 -2.67 -18.21
C LEU A 109 24.05 -1.59 -17.19
N THR A 110 24.94 -0.63 -16.94
CA THR A 110 24.67 0.47 -16.02
C THR A 110 23.61 1.40 -16.58
N PHE A 111 23.70 1.74 -17.86
CA PHE A 111 22.67 2.51 -18.57
C PHE A 111 21.32 1.79 -18.54
N TRP A 112 21.27 0.52 -18.95
CA TRP A 112 20.03 -0.23 -19.04
C TRP A 112 19.36 -0.42 -17.68
N SER A 113 20.13 -0.65 -16.60
CA SER A 113 19.55 -0.75 -15.25
C SER A 113 18.76 0.49 -14.81
N GLN A 114 19.14 1.68 -15.30
CA GLN A 114 18.43 2.93 -15.02
C GLN A 114 17.30 3.15 -16.01
N PHE A 115 17.56 2.94 -17.31
CA PHE A 115 16.60 3.17 -18.38
C PHE A 115 15.44 2.16 -18.37
N ARG A 116 15.67 0.94 -17.89
CA ARG A 116 14.66 -0.13 -17.76
C ARG A 116 13.42 0.33 -17.01
N LYS A 117 13.58 1.19 -15.99
CA LYS A 117 12.44 1.73 -15.23
C LYS A 117 11.51 2.57 -16.11
N ILE A 118 12.07 3.34 -17.06
CA ILE A 118 11.30 4.12 -18.04
C ILE A 118 10.70 3.18 -19.10
N HIS A 119 11.47 2.19 -19.55
CA HIS A 119 11.00 1.21 -20.53
C HIS A 119 9.77 0.41 -20.04
N GLU A 120 9.80 -0.05 -18.78
CA GLU A 120 8.74 -0.88 -18.18
C GLU A 120 7.55 -0.08 -17.64
N ASP A 121 7.66 1.25 -17.50
CA ASP A 121 6.59 2.09 -16.99
C ASP A 121 5.45 2.21 -18.03
N ALA A 122 4.29 1.63 -17.73
CA ALA A 122 3.12 1.67 -18.60
C ALA A 122 2.42 3.04 -18.64
N SER A 123 2.73 3.95 -17.71
CA SER A 123 2.15 5.30 -17.67
C SER A 123 2.82 6.28 -18.65
N ILE A 124 4.02 5.95 -19.13
CA ILE A 124 4.76 6.78 -20.09
C ILE A 124 4.40 6.33 -21.52
N PRO A 125 3.91 7.23 -22.40
CA PRO A 125 3.71 6.94 -23.82
C PRO A 125 4.99 6.44 -24.50
N ILE A 126 4.85 5.58 -25.51
CA ILE A 126 6.00 4.97 -26.20
C ILE A 126 6.85 6.03 -26.90
N GLU A 127 6.21 7.05 -27.46
CA GLU A 127 6.86 8.22 -28.08
C GLU A 127 7.77 8.95 -27.08
N ASP A 128 7.26 9.18 -25.86
CA ASP A 128 8.02 9.83 -24.80
C ASP A 128 9.19 8.97 -24.33
N LYS A 129 9.03 7.64 -24.29
CA LYS A 129 10.14 6.71 -24.02
C LYS A 129 11.24 6.82 -25.07
N PHE A 130 10.90 6.96 -26.34
CA PHE A 130 11.89 7.17 -27.40
C PHE A 130 12.60 8.53 -27.27
N GLN A 131 11.86 9.58 -26.90
CA GLN A 131 12.46 10.90 -26.60
C GLN A 131 13.45 10.81 -25.42
N TYR A 132 13.10 10.08 -24.36
CA TYR A 132 14.02 9.83 -23.25
C TYR A 132 15.26 9.04 -23.69
N LEU A 133 15.10 8.09 -24.61
CA LEU A 133 16.23 7.35 -25.18
C LEU A 133 17.17 8.28 -25.96
N LEU A 134 16.63 9.11 -26.87
CA LEU A 134 17.39 10.12 -27.60
C LEU A 134 18.13 11.07 -26.65
N GLN A 135 17.47 11.55 -25.61
CA GLN A 135 18.09 12.42 -24.61
C GLN A 135 19.18 11.70 -23.82
N ALA A 136 19.07 10.41 -23.60
CA ALA A 136 20.08 9.63 -22.89
C ALA A 136 21.31 9.31 -23.76
N VAL A 137 21.24 9.46 -25.08
CA VAL A 137 22.42 9.25 -25.94
C VAL A 137 23.32 10.49 -26.00
N VAL A 138 24.63 10.28 -25.94
CA VAL A 138 25.62 11.36 -26.09
C VAL A 138 25.69 11.78 -27.57
N PRO A 139 25.54 13.07 -27.92
CA PRO A 139 25.68 13.52 -29.30
C PRO A 139 27.06 13.19 -29.87
N LYS A 140 27.13 12.83 -31.17
CA LYS A 140 28.36 12.44 -31.88
C LYS A 140 29.07 11.19 -31.31
N SER A 141 28.38 10.41 -30.50
CA SER A 141 28.89 9.14 -29.96
C SER A 141 28.65 7.97 -30.92
N LYS A 142 29.08 6.76 -30.55
CA LYS A 142 28.83 5.56 -31.36
C LYS A 142 27.35 5.16 -31.37
N ALA A 143 26.63 5.48 -30.30
CA ALA A 143 25.19 5.21 -30.20
C ALA A 143 24.33 6.25 -30.94
N ALA A 144 24.83 7.49 -31.11
CA ALA A 144 24.04 8.59 -31.70
C ALA A 144 23.50 8.27 -33.11
N PRO A 145 24.29 7.79 -34.09
CA PRO A 145 23.79 7.50 -35.43
C PRO A 145 22.68 6.44 -35.45
N VAL A 146 22.70 5.49 -34.51
CA VAL A 146 21.75 4.39 -34.45
C VAL A 146 20.40 4.84 -33.92
N VAL A 147 20.39 5.73 -32.93
CA VAL A 147 19.14 6.21 -32.31
C VAL A 147 18.57 7.40 -33.10
N GLU A 148 19.43 8.26 -33.67
CA GLU A 148 19.00 9.41 -34.49
C GLU A 148 18.54 9.00 -35.90
N SER A 149 18.84 7.79 -36.37
CA SER A 149 18.42 7.33 -37.71
C SER A 149 16.92 7.04 -37.82
N PHE A 150 16.22 6.94 -36.69
CA PHE A 150 14.80 6.64 -36.65
C PHE A 150 14.00 7.83 -36.10
N PRO A 151 12.86 8.17 -36.70
CA PRO A 151 11.98 9.19 -36.14
C PRO A 151 11.40 8.69 -34.82
N ALA A 152 11.27 9.61 -33.86
CA ALA A 152 10.79 9.33 -32.52
C ALA A 152 9.27 9.11 -32.43
N THR A 153 8.80 8.10 -33.12
CA THR A 153 7.42 7.64 -33.15
C THR A 153 7.30 6.30 -32.42
N ALA A 154 6.11 5.98 -31.91
CA ALA A 154 5.88 4.72 -31.19
C ALA A 154 6.30 3.49 -32.02
N ASP A 155 6.07 3.53 -33.33
CA ASP A 155 6.39 2.45 -34.26
C ASP A 155 7.89 2.13 -34.37
N ASN A 156 8.78 3.07 -34.01
CA ASN A 156 10.23 2.92 -34.15
C ASN A 156 10.96 2.62 -32.82
N TYR A 157 10.21 2.37 -31.74
CA TYR A 157 10.78 2.08 -30.42
C TYR A 157 11.15 0.59 -30.23
N GLN A 158 10.57 -0.31 -31.03
CA GLN A 158 10.76 -1.77 -30.92
C GLN A 158 11.67 -2.34 -31.99
#